data_AF-A0A7X7DHX3-F1
#
_entry.id   AF-A0A7X7DHX3-F1
#
_cell.length_a   1.000
_cell.length_b   1.000
_cell.length_c   1.000
_cell.angle_alpha   90.00
_cell.angle_beta   90.00
_cell.angle_gamma   90.00
#
_symmetry.space_group_name_H-M   'P 1'
#
loop_
_entity.id
_entity.type
_entity.pdbx_description
1 polymer ?
#
loop_
_entity_poly.entity_id
_entity_poly.type
_entity_poly.pdbx_seq_one_letter_code
_entity_poly.pdbx_strand_id
1 'polypeptide(L)'
;DYSARVQTVNRETSPRYYDIIKAFDDLTGCGVIINTSFNVRGEPIVCTPEDAYRCFMRTEMDYLVLGSYILDKQHQPPFQDSANWRKDFVLD
;
A
#
# COMPACT_ATOMS: atom_id res chain seq x y z
N ASP A 1 -21.71 -11.81 7.59
CA ASP A 1 -22.59 -12.61 6.71
C ASP A 1 -21.82 -13.45 5.68
N TYR A 2 -20.50 -13.64 5.84
CA TYR A 2 -19.64 -14.33 4.86
C TYR A 2 -19.60 -13.70 3.46
N SER A 3 -20.01 -12.43 3.32
CA SER A 3 -19.86 -11.68 2.08
C SER A 3 -18.46 -11.11 1.92
N ALA A 4 -18.05 -10.89 0.67
CA ALA A 4 -16.80 -10.22 0.32
C ALA A 4 -16.99 -9.40 -0.97
N ARG A 5 -16.28 -8.29 -1.10
CA ARG A 5 -16.19 -7.54 -2.35
C ARG A 5 -14.93 -7.95 -3.10
N VAL A 6 -15.09 -8.90 -4.03
CA VAL A 6 -13.97 -9.51 -4.74
C VAL A 6 -13.56 -8.67 -5.94
N GLN A 7 -12.24 -8.53 -6.14
CA GLN A 7 -11.63 -8.04 -7.37
C GLN A 7 -10.83 -9.18 -8.00
N THR A 8 -11.22 -9.63 -9.19
CA THR A 8 -10.44 -10.62 -9.94
C THR A 8 -9.33 -9.93 -10.72
N VAL A 9 -8.11 -10.45 -10.62
CA VAL A 9 -6.94 -9.94 -11.34
C VAL A 9 -6.56 -10.96 -12.41
N ASN A 10 -6.31 -10.47 -13.62
CA ASN A 10 -5.95 -11.29 -14.77
C ASN A 10 -4.52 -10.93 -15.22
N ARG A 11 -3.76 -11.93 -15.66
CA ARG A 11 -2.34 -11.77 -16.01
C ARG A 11 -2.13 -10.95 -17.29
N GLU A 12 -3.03 -11.05 -18.26
CA GLU A 12 -2.98 -10.30 -19.51
C GLU A 12 -3.15 -8.79 -19.29
N THR A 13 -3.97 -8.37 -18.31
CA THR A 13 -4.26 -6.96 -18.03
C THR A 13 -3.44 -6.37 -16.88
N SER A 14 -2.93 -7.19 -15.96
CA SER A 14 -2.18 -6.73 -14.78
C SER A 14 -1.11 -7.76 -14.38
N PRO A 15 -0.10 -8.00 -15.23
CA PRO A 15 0.83 -9.11 -15.08
C PRO A 15 1.59 -9.06 -13.75
N ARG A 16 2.13 -7.90 -13.36
CA ARG A 16 2.87 -7.74 -12.10
C ARG A 16 2.01 -8.04 -10.88
N TYR A 17 0.75 -7.58 -10.88
CA TYR A 17 -0.12 -7.78 -9.73
C TYR A 17 -0.61 -9.22 -9.63
N TYR A 18 -0.90 -9.84 -10.79
CA TYR A 18 -1.18 -11.26 -10.88
C TYR A 18 -0.01 -12.11 -10.35
N ASP A 19 1.22 -11.83 -10.80
CA ASP A 19 2.40 -12.60 -10.43
C ASP A 19 2.68 -12.50 -8.91
N ILE A 20 2.37 -11.36 -8.25
CA ILE A 20 2.43 -11.22 -6.79
C ILE A 20 1.43 -12.15 -6.10
N ILE A 21 0.16 -12.13 -6.54
CA ILE A 21 -0.89 -12.99 -5.97
C ILE A 21 -0.54 -14.46 -6.20
N LYS A 22 0.00 -14.81 -7.37
CA LYS A 22 0.41 -16.18 -7.68
C LYS A 22 1.58 -16.63 -6.82
N ALA A 23 2.59 -15.80 -6.61
CA ALA A 23 3.69 -16.12 -5.71
C ALA A 23 3.19 -16.31 -4.26
N PHE A 24 2.22 -15.52 -3.82
CA PHE A 24 1.59 -15.68 -2.51
C PHE A 24 0.79 -16.99 -2.41
N ASP A 25 0.04 -17.36 -3.45
CA ASP A 25 -0.65 -18.66 -3.58
C ASP A 25 0.33 -19.83 -3.50
N ASP A 26 1.43 -19.79 -4.26
CA ASP A 26 2.43 -20.86 -4.28
C ASP A 26 3.10 -21.07 -2.91
N LEU A 27 3.22 -20.01 -2.11
CA LEU A 27 3.81 -20.05 -0.76
C LEU A 27 2.81 -20.47 0.33
N THR A 28 1.53 -20.11 0.19
CA THR A 28 0.56 -20.20 1.29
C THR A 28 -0.62 -21.14 1.01
N GLY A 29 -0.83 -21.52 -0.24
CA GLY A 29 -2.03 -22.21 -0.73
C GLY A 29 -3.27 -21.31 -0.81
N CYS A 30 -3.12 -19.98 -0.66
CA CYS A 30 -4.22 -19.02 -0.69
C CYS A 30 -3.96 -17.93 -1.73
N GLY A 31 -4.63 -18.00 -2.89
CA GLY A 31 -4.55 -16.99 -3.94
C GLY A 31 -5.35 -15.71 -3.71
N VAL A 32 -5.47 -15.25 -2.46
CA VAL A 32 -6.24 -14.05 -2.10
C VAL A 32 -5.43 -13.15 -1.17
N ILE A 33 -5.37 -11.86 -1.52
CA ILE A 33 -4.74 -10.82 -0.72
C ILE A 33 -5.72 -9.67 -0.44
N ILE A 34 -5.47 -8.91 0.61
CA ILE A 34 -6.24 -7.70 0.91
C ILE A 34 -5.73 -6.55 0.04
N ASN A 35 -6.63 -5.93 -0.70
CA ASN A 35 -6.37 -4.69 -1.45
C ASN A 35 -7.10 -3.53 -0.77
N THR A 36 -6.36 -2.61 -0.20
CA THR A 36 -6.89 -1.39 0.43
C THR A 36 -6.29 -0.14 -0.22
N SER A 37 -6.94 1.01 -0.06
CA SER A 37 -6.41 2.28 -0.53
C SER A 37 -5.05 2.55 0.11
N PHE A 38 -4.08 2.94 -0.71
CA PHE A 38 -2.80 3.42 -0.21
C PHE A 38 -2.91 4.91 0.12
N ASN A 39 -3.30 5.18 1.37
CA ASN A 39 -3.41 6.51 1.97
C ASN A 39 -3.48 6.39 3.50
N VAL A 40 -3.47 7.53 4.19
CA VAL A 40 -3.92 7.65 5.58
C VAL A 40 -5.31 8.28 5.63
N ARG A 41 -6.03 8.07 6.74
CA ARG A 41 -7.40 8.59 6.91
C ARG A 41 -7.42 10.11 6.73
N GLY A 42 -8.26 10.58 5.80
CA GLY A 42 -8.41 12.00 5.48
C GLY A 42 -7.60 12.46 4.26
N GLU A 43 -6.64 11.68 3.80
CA GLU A 43 -5.83 12.01 2.61
C GLU A 43 -6.33 11.27 1.34
N PRO A 44 -6.16 11.87 0.15
CA PRO A 44 -6.40 11.19 -1.12
C PRO A 44 -5.46 9.99 -1.31
N ILE A 45 -5.79 9.10 -2.25
CA ILE A 45 -4.87 8.04 -2.68
C ILE A 45 -3.60 8.68 -3.24
N VAL A 46 -2.44 8.11 -2.90
CA VAL A 46 -1.13 8.58 -3.35
C VAL A 46 -1.05 8.64 -4.89
N CYS A 47 -0.38 9.67 -5.43
CA CYS A 47 -0.26 9.88 -6.87
C CYS A 47 1.20 9.99 -7.33
N THR A 48 2.09 10.50 -6.46
CA THR A 48 3.53 10.63 -6.75
C THR A 48 4.38 9.70 -5.87
N PRO A 49 5.62 9.37 -6.28
CA PRO A 49 6.57 8.65 -5.43
C PRO A 49 6.79 9.32 -4.07
N GLU A 50 6.80 10.65 -4.04
CA GLU A 50 6.92 11.46 -2.82
C GLU A 50 5.70 11.27 -1.90
N ASP A 51 4.49 11.25 -2.45
CA ASP A 51 3.27 10.96 -1.69
C ASP A 51 3.29 9.55 -1.10
N ALA A 52 3.70 8.56 -1.91
CA ALA A 52 3.81 7.17 -1.48
C ALA A 52 4.84 7.00 -0.35
N TYR A 53 6.01 7.62 -0.49
CA TYR A 53 7.04 7.59 0.56
C TYR A 53 6.57 8.30 1.83
N ARG A 54 5.92 9.46 1.71
CA ARG A 54 5.36 10.18 2.86
C ARG A 54 4.30 9.35 3.59
N CYS A 55 3.37 8.75 2.85
CA CYS A 55 2.34 7.88 3.41
C CYS A 55 2.98 6.68 4.11
N PHE A 56 3.93 6.01 3.48
CA PHE A 56 4.68 4.88 4.04
C PHE A 56 5.42 5.23 5.34
N MET A 57 6.09 6.38 5.39
CA MET A 57 6.80 6.82 6.59
C MET A 57 5.85 7.18 7.74
N ARG A 58 4.59 7.56 7.45
CA ARG A 58 3.55 7.89 8.44
C ARG A 58 2.72 6.71 8.97
N THR A 59 2.69 5.57 8.27
CA THR A 59 1.91 4.39 8.65
C THR A 59 2.77 3.36 9.39
N GLU A 60 2.21 2.22 9.81
CA GLU A 60 3.00 1.10 10.37
C GLU A 60 3.34 0.04 9.30
N MET A 61 3.45 0.44 8.03
CA MET A 61 3.83 -0.48 6.95
C MET A 61 5.31 -0.87 7.03
N ASP A 62 5.62 -2.14 6.80
CA ASP A 62 7.00 -2.66 6.86
C ASP A 62 7.81 -2.32 5.60
N TYR A 63 7.20 -2.51 4.43
CA TYR A 63 7.87 -2.34 3.13
C TYR A 63 7.07 -1.48 2.16
N LEU A 64 7.78 -0.71 1.35
CA LEU A 64 7.25 0.03 0.21
C LEU A 64 7.93 -0.43 -1.08
N VAL A 65 7.13 -0.91 -2.03
CA VAL A 65 7.61 -1.26 -3.37
C VAL A 65 7.22 -0.14 -4.35
N LEU A 66 8.21 0.57 -4.88
CA LEU A 66 8.05 1.64 -5.86
C LEU A 66 8.76 1.28 -7.16
N GLY A 67 8.00 0.81 -8.14
CA GLY A 67 8.58 0.36 -9.42
C GLY A 67 9.55 -0.81 -9.19
N SER A 68 10.85 -0.54 -9.37
CA SER A 68 11.95 -1.50 -9.21
C SER A 68 12.70 -1.35 -7.87
N TYR A 69 12.22 -0.48 -6.98
CA TYR A 69 12.81 -0.22 -5.67
C TYR A 69 11.97 -0.86 -4.58
N ILE A 70 12.65 -1.41 -3.57
CA ILE A 70 12.03 -1.92 -2.34
C ILE A 70 12.69 -1.16 -1.18
N LEU A 71 11.85 -0.50 -0.39
CA LEU A 71 12.28 0.24 0.79
C LEU A 71 11.81 -0.52 2.03
N ASP A 72 12.74 -0.82 2.91
CA ASP A 72 12.48 -1.36 4.24
C ASP A 72 12.41 -0.21 5.23
N LYS A 73 11.32 -0.13 5.99
CA LYS A 73 11.10 0.95 6.96
C LYS A 73 12.19 1.03 8.01
N GLN A 74 12.75 -0.10 8.42
CA GLN A 74 13.81 -0.17 9.42
C GLN A 74 15.12 0.44 8.94
N HIS A 75 15.30 0.56 7.62
CA HIS A 75 16.49 1.13 6.99
C HIS A 75 16.29 2.57 6.51
N GLN A 76 15.14 3.21 6.80
CA GLN A 76 14.89 4.59 6.44
C GLN A 76 15.36 5.56 7.54
N PRO A 77 15.80 6.78 7.18
CA PRO A 77 16.15 7.79 8.16
C PRO A 77 14.94 8.17 9.03
N PRO A 78 15.16 8.68 10.25
CA PRO A 78 14.08 9.20 11.09
C PRO A 78 13.22 10.21 10.31
N PHE A 79 11.93 9.95 10.24
CA PHE A 79 11.00 10.82 9.55
C PHE A 79 10.60 11.98 10.46
N GLN A 80 10.98 13.20 10.07
CA GLN A 80 10.51 14.41 10.73
C GLN A 80 9.23 14.86 10.05
N ASP A 81 8.08 14.57 10.67
CA ASP A 81 6.81 15.07 10.18
C ASP A 81 6.69 16.57 10.52
N SER A 82 7.04 17.43 9.56
CA SER A 82 6.98 18.88 9.72
C SER A 82 5.55 19.44 9.63
N ALA A 83 4.57 18.62 9.24
CA ALA A 83 3.19 19.06 9.00
C ALA A 83 2.23 18.46 10.04
N ASN A 84 1.42 19.32 10.67
CA ASN A 84 0.44 18.94 11.67
C ASN A 84 -0.86 18.44 10.99
N TRP A 85 -0.74 17.39 10.17
CA TRP A 85 -1.75 16.95 9.21
C TRP A 85 -3.11 16.60 9.83
N ARG A 86 -3.15 16.23 11.12
CA ARG A 86 -4.41 16.06 11.88
C ARG A 86 -5.28 17.32 11.92
N LYS A 87 -4.71 18.50 11.63
CA LYS A 87 -5.44 19.78 11.57
C LYS A 87 -5.92 20.14 10.18
N ASP A 88 -5.30 19.62 9.12
CA ASP A 88 -5.54 20.09 7.75
C ASP A 88 -6.74 19.41 7.09
N PHE A 89 -7.12 18.21 7.57
CA PHE A 89 -8.32 17.51 7.14
C PHE A 89 -9.21 17.27 8.36
N VAL A 90 -10.12 18.22 8.61
CA VAL A 90 -11.20 18.01 9.59
C VAL A 90 -12.04 16.83 9.08
N LEU A 91 -12.00 15.73 9.81
CA LEU A 91 -12.91 14.62 9.61
C LEU A 91 -14.26 15.04 10.20
N ASP A 92 -15.31 15.02 9.37
CA ASP A 92 -16.69 14.91 9.85
C ASP A 92 -16.90 13.54 10.53
#